data_AF-A0A9E5GNY4-F1
#
_entry.id   AF-A0A9E5GNY4-F1
#
_cell.length_a   1.000
_cell.length_b   1.000
_cell.length_c   1.000
_cell.angle_alpha   90.00
_cell.angle_beta   90.00
_cell.angle_gamma   90.00
#
_symmetry.space_group_name_H-M   'P 1'
#
loop_
_entity.id
_entity.type
_entity.pdbx_description
1 polymer ?
#
loop_
_entity_poly.entity_id
_entity_poly.type
_entity_poly.pdbx_seq_one_letter_code
_entity_poly.pdbx_strand_id
1 'polypeptide(L)'
;MHEDILYYIANKIYEPSYVSLEMALSYYHLIPEGVFTVTSISSKKTQHFNTIFGKFIYRSIKENLMFGYTLKKIGNLTYKIADIEKAVLDFFYFKPYL
;
A
#
# COMPACT_ATOMS: atom_id res chain seq x y z
N MET A 1 11.04 -6.10 -12.65
CA MET A 1 11.88 -4.90 -12.51
C MET A 1 10.92 -3.72 -12.58
N HIS A 2 10.51 -2.97 -11.55
CA HIS A 2 10.99 -2.68 -10.19
C HIS A 2 9.80 -2.25 -9.27
N GLU A 3 8.68 -2.99 -9.21
CA GLU A 3 7.53 -2.60 -8.37
C GLU A 3 7.90 -2.45 -6.88
N ASP A 4 8.80 -3.31 -6.39
CA ASP A 4 9.39 -3.21 -5.06
C ASP A 4 10.06 -1.86 -4.77
N ILE A 5 10.68 -1.23 -5.79
CA ILE A 5 11.25 0.11 -5.64
C ILE A 5 10.15 1.14 -5.47
N LEU A 6 9.04 1.01 -6.21
CA LEU A 6 7.88 1.88 -6.03
C LEU A 6 7.27 1.72 -4.62
N TYR A 7 7.23 0.51 -4.07
CA TYR A 7 6.76 0.26 -2.70
C TYR A 7 7.66 0.91 -1.65
N TYR A 8 8.97 0.84 -1.85
CA TYR A 8 9.94 1.58 -1.03
C TYR A 8 9.72 3.09 -1.10
N ILE A 9 9.61 3.63 -2.32
CA ILE A 9 9.35 5.06 -2.53
C ILE A 9 8.04 5.48 -1.84
N ALA A 10 6.97 4.70 -1.98
CA ALA A 10 5.69 4.97 -1.33
C ALA A 10 5.82 5.04 0.19
N ASN A 11 6.54 4.09 0.78
CA ASN A 11 6.81 4.09 2.22
C ASN A 11 7.57 5.35 2.66
N LYS A 12 8.42 5.94 1.81
CA LYS A 12 9.22 7.13 2.13
C LYS A 12 8.54 8.46 1.83
N ILE A 13 7.63 8.52 0.86
CA ILE A 13 6.89 9.75 0.54
C ILE A 13 5.99 10.17 1.71
N TYR A 14 5.35 9.22 2.38
CA TYR A 14 4.34 9.53 3.40
C TYR A 14 4.37 8.57 4.59
N GLU A 15 5.21 8.86 5.58
CA GLU A 15 5.29 8.07 6.82
C GLU A 15 4.33 8.62 7.90
N PRO A 16 3.72 7.79 8.77
CA PRO A 16 3.75 6.33 8.73
C PRO A 16 2.78 5.77 7.69
N SER A 17 3.25 4.86 6.84
CA SER A 17 2.38 4.11 5.91
C SER A 17 2.87 2.70 5.63
N TYR A 18 2.05 1.92 4.92
CA TYR A 18 2.39 0.63 4.32
C TYR A 18 1.56 0.45 3.03
N VAL A 19 2.09 -0.29 2.05
CA VAL A 19 1.39 -0.60 0.80
C VAL A 19 0.23 -1.56 1.09
N SER A 20 -0.98 -1.29 0.57
CA SER A 20 -2.18 -2.09 0.82
C SER A 20 -3.18 -1.96 -0.33
N LEU A 21 -4.47 -2.27 -0.09
CA LEU A 21 -5.60 -2.13 -1.03
C LEU A 21 -5.32 -2.85 -2.36
N GLU A 22 -5.80 -2.31 -3.48
CA GLU A 22 -5.64 -2.92 -4.79
C GLU A 22 -4.18 -3.26 -5.11
N MET A 23 -3.23 -2.41 -4.71
CA MET A 23 -1.81 -2.67 -4.97
C MET A 23 -1.31 -3.91 -4.22
N ALA A 24 -1.66 -4.10 -2.95
CA ALA A 24 -1.28 -5.32 -2.23
C ALA A 24 -2.05 -6.55 -2.72
N LEU A 25 -3.33 -6.41 -3.10
CA LEU A 25 -4.08 -7.51 -3.71
C LEU A 25 -3.44 -7.98 -5.03
N SER A 26 -3.01 -7.03 -5.87
CA SER A 26 -2.25 -7.30 -7.09
C SER A 26 -0.91 -7.99 -6.80
N TYR A 27 -0.17 -7.50 -5.79
CA TYR A 27 1.09 -8.11 -5.34
C TYR A 27 0.92 -9.58 -4.93
N TYR A 28 -0.19 -9.93 -4.27
CA TYR A 28 -0.51 -11.31 -3.89
C TYR A 28 -1.30 -12.08 -4.95
N HIS A 29 -1.45 -11.55 -6.16
CA HIS A 29 -2.18 -12.16 -7.27
C HIS A 29 -3.65 -12.51 -6.95
N LEU A 30 -4.28 -11.76 -6.04
CA LEU A 30 -5.69 -11.93 -5.68
C LEU A 30 -6.64 -11.27 -6.70
N ILE A 31 -6.13 -10.34 -7.50
CA ILE A 31 -6.85 -9.71 -8.60
C ILE A 31 -6.02 -9.83 -9.89
N PRO A 32 -6.65 -10.09 -11.05
CA PRO A 32 -5.95 -10.21 -12.33
C PRO A 32 -5.55 -8.85 -12.91
N GLU A 33 -6.15 -7.74 -12.48
CA GLU A 33 -5.89 -6.41 -13.01
C GLU A 33 -4.54 -5.87 -12.55
N GLY A 34 -3.72 -5.44 -13.50
CA GLY A 34 -2.53 -4.65 -13.21
C GLY A 34 -2.91 -3.28 -12.64
N VAL A 35 -2.39 -2.95 -11.46
CA VAL A 35 -2.68 -1.69 -10.79
C VAL A 35 -1.57 -0.67 -11.07
N PHE A 36 -1.89 0.39 -11.81
CA PHE A 36 -0.91 1.43 -12.17
C PHE A 36 -0.65 2.47 -11.06
N THR A 37 -1.33 2.36 -9.92
CA THR A 37 -1.26 3.31 -8.81
C THR A 37 -0.86 2.58 -7.53
N VAL A 38 0.20 3.03 -6.88
CA VAL A 38 0.59 2.47 -5.59
C VAL A 38 -0.33 3.04 -4.51
N THR A 39 -1.20 2.19 -3.98
CA THR A 39 -2.09 2.50 -2.88
C THR A 39 -1.48 2.05 -1.55
N SER A 40 -1.54 2.95 -0.58
CA SER A 40 -1.00 2.75 0.77
C SER A 40 -1.98 3.23 1.82
N ILE A 41 -1.82 2.71 3.03
CA ILE A 41 -2.60 3.11 4.21
C ILE A 41 -1.73 3.93 5.14
N SER A 42 -2.31 4.97 5.75
CA SER A 42 -1.65 5.80 6.76
C SER A 42 -2.64 6.19 7.87
N SER A 43 -2.12 6.53 9.05
CA SER A 43 -2.91 7.20 10.10
C SER A 43 -3.09 8.69 9.84
N LYS A 44 -2.32 9.25 8.91
CA LYS A 44 -2.45 10.65 8.50
C LYS A 44 -3.59 10.83 7.49
N LYS A 45 -3.88 12.09 7.15
CA LYS A 45 -4.95 12.46 6.21
C LYS A 45 -4.71 11.83 4.82
N THR A 46 -5.80 11.52 4.12
CA THR A 46 -5.75 11.03 2.74
C THR A 46 -4.99 12.00 1.83
N GLN A 47 -4.10 11.49 0.98
CA GLN A 47 -3.21 12.29 0.14
C GLN A 47 -2.96 11.59 -1.21
N HIS A 48 -2.77 12.38 -2.27
CA HIS A 48 -2.43 11.93 -3.62
C HIS A 48 -1.17 12.64 -4.13
N PHE A 49 -0.14 11.88 -4.49
CA PHE A 49 1.09 12.42 -5.08
C PHE A 49 1.23 11.89 -6.51
N ASN A 50 1.44 12.81 -7.45
CA ASN A 50 1.83 12.49 -8.81
C ASN A 50 3.32 12.79 -8.95
N THR A 51 4.12 11.78 -9.29
CA THR A 51 5.56 11.91 -9.45
C THR A 51 5.98 11.38 -10.81
N ILE A 52 7.23 11.64 -11.21
CA ILE A 52 7.81 11.06 -12.42
C ILE A 52 7.88 9.52 -12.36
N PHE A 53 7.83 8.93 -11.16
CA PHE A 53 7.89 7.49 -10.94
C PHE A 53 6.50 6.82 -10.95
N GLY A 54 5.42 7.61 -10.92
CA GLY A 54 4.06 7.11 -10.87
C GLY A 54 3.16 7.85 -9.88
N LYS A 55 1.94 7.33 -9.73
CA LYS A 55 0.91 7.87 -8.85
C LYS A 55 0.89 7.10 -7.53
N PHE A 56 0.92 7.85 -6.43
CA PHE A 56 0.83 7.32 -5.07
C PHE A 56 -0.41 7.86 -4.37
N ILE A 57 -1.21 6.97 -3.78
CA ILE A 57 -2.42 7.32 -3.05
C ILE A 57 -2.33 6.76 -1.64
N TYR A 58 -2.57 7.62 -0.66
CA TYR A 58 -2.59 7.27 0.75
C TYR A 58 -4.00 7.42 1.27
N ARG A 59 -4.56 6.37 1.87
CA ARG A 59 -5.91 6.39 2.47
C ARG A 59 -5.78 6.36 3.99
N SER A 60 -6.56 7.22 4.64
CA SER A 60 -6.52 7.38 6.10
C SER A 60 -7.33 6.30 6.81
N ILE A 61 -6.71 5.61 7.77
CA ILE A 61 -7.40 4.76 8.74
C ILE A 61 -7.05 5.19 10.16
N LYS A 62 -7.81 4.71 11.15
CA LYS A 62 -7.46 4.91 12.55
C LYS A 62 -6.16 4.18 12.87
N GLU A 63 -5.30 4.78 13.69
CA GLU A 63 -3.99 4.24 14.03
C GLU A 63 -4.05 2.83 14.65
N ASN A 64 -5.06 2.56 15.48
CA ASN A 64 -5.29 1.24 16.08
C ASN A 64 -5.67 0.14 15.06
N LEU A 65 -5.97 0.51 13.82
CA LEU A 65 -6.24 -0.41 12.72
C LEU A 65 -5.00 -0.60 11.81
N MET A 66 -3.88 0.08 12.08
CA MET A 66 -2.62 -0.10 11.36
C MET A 66 -1.82 -1.28 11.93
N PHE A 67 -2.27 -2.51 11.68
CA PHE A 67 -1.60 -3.76 12.03
C PHE A 67 -1.55 -4.70 10.82
N GLY A 68 -0.93 -5.89 10.95
CA GLY A 68 -0.98 -6.93 9.90
C GLY A 68 -0.22 -6.55 8.63
N TYR A 69 0.96 -5.96 8.79
CA TYR A 69 1.86 -5.68 7.68
C TYR A 69 3.25 -6.18 8.04
N THR A 70 4.02 -6.54 7.01
CA THR A 70 5.38 -7.05 7.17
C THR A 70 6.41 -6.15 6.52
N LEU A 71 7.65 -6.26 6.98
CA LEU A 71 8.80 -5.59 6.39
C LEU A 71 9.41 -6.51 5.32
N LYS A 72 9.29 -6.11 4.06
CA LYS A 72 9.97 -6.78 2.94
C LYS A 72 11.26 -6.07 2.60
N LYS A 73 12.28 -6.84 2.20
CA LYS A 73 13.61 -6.35 1.89
C LYS A 73 13.92 -6.56 0.41
N ILE A 74 14.41 -5.51 -0.25
CA ILE A 74 14.96 -5.56 -1.61
C ILE A 74 16.37 -4.95 -1.60
N GLY A 75 17.39 -5.80 -1.74
CA GLY A 75 18.78 -5.37 -1.58
C GLY A 75 18.99 -4.75 -0.19
N ASN A 76 19.34 -3.46 -0.15
CA ASN A 76 19.52 -2.70 1.10
C ASN A 76 18.28 -1.86 1.50
N LEU A 77 17.20 -1.94 0.74
CA LEU A 77 15.97 -1.19 0.98
C LEU A 77 14.95 -2.05 1.69
N THR A 78 14.14 -1.42 2.55
CA THR A 78 13.06 -2.09 3.29
C THR A 78 11.79 -1.29 3.16
N TYR A 79 10.67 -1.96 2.90
CA TYR A 79 9.36 -1.34 2.78
C TYR A 79 8.31 -2.16 3.54
N LYS A 80 7.24 -1.49 3.99
CA LYS A 80 6.09 -2.16 4.62
C LYS A 80 5.00 -2.42 3.58
N ILE A 81 4.48 -3.65 3.60
CA ILE A 81 3.33 -4.08 2.79
C ILE A 81 2.39 -4.88 3.69
N ALA A 82 1.08 -4.72 3.50
CA ALA A 82 0.06 -5.48 4.20
C ALA A 82 0.28 -6.98 3.99
N ASP A 83 0.01 -7.79 5.01
CA ASP A 83 -0.16 -9.22 4.84
C ASP A 83 -1.43 -9.48 4.01
N ILE A 84 -1.57 -10.68 3.46
CA ILE A 84 -2.67 -10.98 2.53
C ILE A 84 -4.05 -10.78 3.19
N GLU A 85 -4.22 -11.22 4.44
CA GLU A 85 -5.45 -11.04 5.21
C GLU A 85 -5.73 -9.56 5.48
N LYS A 86 -4.68 -8.79 5.79
CA LYS A 86 -4.80 -7.37 6.06
C LYS A 86 -5.16 -6.58 4.80
N ALA A 87 -4.58 -6.92 3.66
CA ALA A 87 -4.90 -6.29 2.37
C ALA A 87 -6.39 -6.43 2.04
N VAL A 88 -6.96 -7.61 2.29
CA VAL A 88 -8.40 -7.87 2.13
C VAL A 88 -9.22 -7.05 3.12
N LEU A 89 -8.84 -7.03 4.42
CA LEU A 89 -9.53 -6.23 5.43
C LEU A 89 -9.53 -4.73 5.11
N ASP A 90 -8.38 -4.20 4.71
CA ASP A 90 -8.25 -2.80 4.32
C ASP A 90 -9.10 -2.49 3.10
N PHE A 91 -9.13 -3.39 2.12
CA PHE A 91 -9.95 -3.22 0.92
C PHE A 91 -11.43 -3.09 1.29
N PHE A 92 -11.97 -4.02 2.09
CA PHE A 92 -13.37 -3.97 2.53
C PHE A 92 -13.67 -2.81 3.48
N TYR A 93 -12.69 -2.34 4.27
CA TYR A 93 -12.86 -1.15 5.10
C TYR A 93 -13.22 0.08 4.26
N PHE A 94 -12.63 0.23 3.06
CA PHE A 94 -12.95 1.35 2.15
C PHE A 94 -14.04 1.03 1.14
N LYS A 95 -14.36 -0.25 0.93
CA LYS A 95 -15.36 -0.71 -0.04
C LYS A 95 -16.32 -1.73 0.61
N PRO A 96 -17.19 -1.29 1.54
CA PRO A 96 -18.03 -2.21 2.32
C PRO A 96 -19.24 -2.78 1.55
N TYR A 97 -19.58 -2.23 0.38
CA TYR A 97 -20.76 -2.60 -0.41
C TYR A 97 -20.40 -3.18 -1.78
N LEU A 98 -19.19 -3.74 -1.89
CA LEU A 98 -18.77 -4.53 -3.04
C LEU A 98 -19.16 -5.99 -2.84
#